data_AF-A0A3L7XBV4-F1
#
_entry.id   AF-A0A3L7XBV4-F1
#
_cell.length_a   1.000
_cell.length_b   1.000
_cell.length_c   1.000
_cell.angle_alpha   90.00
_cell.angle_beta   90.00
_cell.angle_gamma   90.00
#
_symmetry.space_group_name_H-M   'P 1'
#
loop_
_entity.id
_entity.type
_entity.pdbx_description
1 polymer ?
#
loop_
_entity_poly.entity_id
_entity_poly.type
_entity_poly.pdbx_seq_one_letter_code
_entity_poly.pdbx_strand_id
1 'polypeptide(L)' 'MNVFWQKLKHYSQVVGDFQARLILTVLYGLLVLPTGLIAKIGGTLLDEKRRAATSYWQARPDDKPSIRAARGQG' A
#
# COMPACT_ATOMS: atom_id res chain seq x y z
N MET A 1 -44.66 -0.99 20.34
CA MET A 1 -43.41 -1.52 19.73
C MET A 1 -42.31 -1.41 20.78
N ASN A 2 -41.84 -2.52 21.34
CA ASN A 2 -41.07 -2.53 22.60
C ASN A 2 -39.67 -1.92 22.44
N VAL A 3 -39.29 -1.03 23.37
CA VAL A 3 -37.99 -0.33 23.43
C VAL A 3 -36.79 -1.30 23.40
N PHE A 4 -36.99 -2.53 23.88
CA PHE A 4 -36.00 -3.61 23.82
C PHE A 4 -35.54 -3.93 22.40
N TRP A 5 -36.46 -4.01 21.44
CA TRP A 5 -36.15 -4.29 20.04
C TRP A 5 -35.33 -3.19 19.38
N GLN A 6 -35.60 -1.94 19.73
CA GLN A 6 -34.84 -0.80 19.21
C GLN A 6 -33.40 -0.80 19.73
N LYS A 7 -33.20 -1.08 21.03
CA LYS A 7 -31.86 -1.21 21.62
C LYS A 7 -31.10 -2.37 20.99
N LEU A 8 -31.72 -3.54 20.83
CA LEU A 8 -31.10 -4.71 20.20
C LEU A 8 -30.64 -4.40 18.77
N LYS A 9 -31.47 -3.68 18.00
CA LYS A 9 -31.15 -3.26 16.63
C LYS A 9 -29.94 -2.32 16.60
N HIS A 10 -29.87 -1.34 17.50
CA HIS A 10 -28.74 -0.44 17.59
C HIS A 10 -27.44 -1.17 17.97
N TYR A 11 -27.49 -2.08 18.94
CA TYR A 11 -26.34 -2.91 19.31
C TYR A 11 -25.86 -3.79 18.14
N SER A 12 -26.79 -4.42 17.39
CA SER A 12 -26.42 -5.22 16.23
C SER A 12 -25.73 -4.42 15.13
N GLN A 13 -26.13 -3.15 14.94
CA GLN A 13 -25.50 -2.26 13.96
C GLN A 13 -24.07 -1.92 14.37
N VAL A 14 -23.84 -1.57 15.64
CA VAL A 14 -22.51 -1.23 16.14
C VAL A 14 -21.55 -2.43 16.09
N VAL A 15 -22.04 -3.61 16.49
CA VAL A 15 -21.24 -4.85 16.44
C VAL A 15 -20.96 -5.27 15.01
N GLY A 16 -21.95 -5.15 14.11
CA GLY A 16 -21.78 -5.42 12.69
C GLY A 16 -20.74 -4.52 12.03
N ASP A 17 -20.79 -3.22 12.30
CA ASP A 17 -19.80 -2.25 11.81
C ASP A 17 -18.39 -2.56 12.31
N PHE A 18 -18.26 -2.92 13.59
CA PHE A 18 -16.98 -3.33 14.16
C PHE A 18 -16.45 -4.60 13.50
N GLN A 19 -17.28 -5.64 13.35
CA GLN A 19 -16.89 -6.87 12.67
C GLN A 19 -16.50 -6.62 11.22
N ALA A 20 -17.27 -5.82 10.48
CA ALA A 20 -16.97 -5.49 9.09
C ALA A 20 -15.62 -4.78 8.96
N ARG A 21 -15.34 -3.79 9.82
CA ARG A 21 -14.05 -3.09 9.84
C ARG A 21 -12.90 -4.02 10.22
N LEU A 22 -13.11 -4.88 11.22
CA LEU A 22 -12.09 -5.85 11.65
C LEU A 22 -11.74 -6.81 10.51
N ILE A 23 -12.75 -7.42 9.90
CA ILE A 23 -12.59 -8.36 8.77
C ILE A 23 -11.92 -7.64 7.60
N LEU A 24 -12.38 -6.45 7.24
CA LEU A 24 -11.79 -5.66 6.15
C LEU A 24 -10.32 -5.33 6.41
N THR A 25 -9.97 -4.95 7.64
CA THR A 25 -8.60 -4.62 8.03
C THR A 25 -7.70 -5.85 7.93
N VAL A 26 -8.16 -6.99 8.43
CA VAL A 26 -7.43 -8.25 8.35
C VAL A 26 -7.24 -8.67 6.88
N LEU A 27 -8.30 -8.65 6.07
CA LEU A 27 -8.23 -8.93 4.63
C LEU A 27 -7.26 -8.00 3.90
N TYR A 28 -7.33 -6.70 4.20
CA TYR A 28 -6.44 -5.71 3.61
C TYR A 28 -4.98 -6.02 3.96
N GLY A 29 -4.69 -6.28 5.24
CA GLY A 29 -3.34 -6.69 5.65
C GLY A 29 -2.89 -7.98 4.96
N LEU A 30 -3.77 -8.98 4.91
CA LEU A 30 -3.46 -10.29 4.33
C LEU A 30 -3.23 -10.25 2.81
N LEU A 31 -3.85 -9.31 2.10
CA LEU A 31 -3.67 -9.16 0.65
C LEU A 31 -2.55 -8.16 0.34
N VAL A 32 -2.59 -6.97 0.93
CA VAL A 32 -1.70 -5.87 0.57
C VAL A 32 -0.27 -6.10 1.04
N LEU A 33 -0.04 -6.67 2.24
CA LEU A 33 1.34 -6.97 2.68
C LEU A 33 2.04 -7.94 1.73
N PRO A 34 1.53 -9.16 1.44
CA PRO A 34 2.23 -10.07 0.57
C PRO A 34 2.32 -9.54 -0.86
N THR A 35 1.29 -8.86 -1.38
CA THR A 35 1.39 -8.21 -2.70
C THR A 35 2.50 -7.16 -2.74
N GLY A 36 2.61 -6.31 -1.72
CA GLY A 36 3.69 -5.33 -1.61
C GLY A 36 5.06 -5.98 -1.46
N LEU A 37 5.15 -7.08 -0.72
CA LEU A 37 6.39 -7.84 -0.54
C LEU A 37 6.83 -8.50 -1.86
N ILE A 38 5.90 -9.12 -2.58
CA ILE A 38 6.12 -9.71 -3.90
C ILE A 38 6.56 -8.63 -4.89
N ALA A 39 5.88 -7.48 -4.93
CA ALA A 39 6.23 -6.38 -5.80
C ALA A 39 7.64 -5.82 -5.48
N LYS A 40 7.97 -5.69 -4.19
CA LYS A 40 9.30 -5.24 -3.76
C LYS A 40 10.39 -6.22 -4.20
N ILE A 41 10.22 -7.52 -3.93
CA ILE A 41 11.19 -8.55 -4.29
C ILE A 41 11.32 -8.63 -5.82
N GLY A 42 10.19 -8.63 -6.55
CA GLY A 42 10.16 -8.61 -8.01
C GLY A 42 10.91 -7.40 -8.59
N GLY A 43 10.65 -6.19 -8.08
CA GLY A 43 11.37 -4.98 -8.49
C GLY A 43 12.88 -5.09 -8.29
N THR A 44 13.32 -5.56 -7.12
CA THR A 44 14.74 -5.78 -6.84
C THR A 44 15.36 -6.78 -7.83
N LEU A 45 14.68 -7.88 -8.14
CA LEU A 45 15.16 -8.87 -9.12
C LEU A 45 15.25 -8.29 -10.53
N LEU A 46 14.31 -7.42 -10.92
CA LEU A 46 14.36 -6.74 -12.22
C LEU A 46 15.51 -5.73 -12.30
N ASP A 47 15.78 -4.99 -11.23
CA ASP A 47 16.89 -4.03 -11.17
C ASP A 47 18.25 -4.74 -11.21
N GLU A 48 18.40 -5.86 -10.50
CA GLU A 48 19.59 -6.72 -10.57
C GLU A 48 19.86 -7.18 -12.01
N LYS A 49 18.81 -7.62 -12.71
CA LYS A 49 18.90 -8.11 -14.09
C LYS A 49 19.21 -6.99 -15.09
N ARG A 50 18.73 -5.76 -14.85
CA ARG A 50 19.10 -4.57 -15.64
C ARG A 50 20.55 -4.16 -15.45
N ARG A 51 21.10 -4.26 -14.23
CA ARG A 51 22.52 -3.96 -13.96
C ARG A 51 23.46 -4.99 -14.57
N ALA A 52 23.05 -6.26 -14.60
CA ALA A 52 23.84 -7.36 -15.19
C ALA A 52 23.83 -7.37 -16.74
N ALA A 53 22.81 -6.77 -17.36
CA ALA A 53 22.76 -6.61 -18.81
C ALA A 53 23.63 -5.40 -19.22
N THR A 54 24.65 -5.63 -20.04
CA THR A 54 25.49 -4.58 -20.63
C THR A 54 24.62 -3.70 -21.54
N SER A 55 24.01 -2.68 -20.96
CA SER A 55 23.15 -1.71 -21.64
C SER A 55 23.99 -0.54 -22.12
N TYR A 56 23.87 -0.20 -23.40
CA TYR A 56 24.45 1.03 -23.98
C TYR A 56 23.68 2.30 -23.57
N TRP A 57 22.54 2.14 -22.87
CA TRP A 57 21.79 3.26 -22.29
C TRP A 57 22.38 3.62 -20.93
N GLN A 58 22.81 4.88 -20.80
CA GLN A 58 23.38 5.44 -19.58
C GLN A 58 22.28 5.66 -18.54
N ALA A 59 22.38 5.01 -17.39
CA ALA A 59 21.45 5.23 -16.29
C ALA A 59 21.61 6.66 -15.75
N ARG A 60 20.49 7.38 -15.58
CA ARG A 60 20.50 8.68 -14.90
C ARG A 60 20.91 8.45 -13.44
N PRO A 61 21.89 9.18 -12.90
CA PRO A 61 22.26 9.05 -11.50
C PRO A 61 21.05 9.34 -10.61
N ASP A 62 20.92 8.59 -9.52
CA ASP A 62 19.93 8.82 -8.46
C ASP A 62 20.27 10.12 -7.71
N ASP A 63 20.07 11.25 -8.39
CA ASP A 63 20.17 12.55 -7.76
C ASP A 63 18.99 12.69 -6.82
N LYS A 64 19.27 12.66 -5.51
CA LYS A 64 18.29 12.99 -4.48
C LYS A 64 17.66 14.33 -4.86
N PRO A 65 16.33 14.40 -5.07
CA PRO A 65 15.68 15.63 -5.50
C PRO A 65 15.83 16.69 -4.39
N SER A 66 16.82 17.54 -4.53
CA SER A 66 17.01 18.68 -3.65
C SER A 66 16.24 19.86 -4.24
N ILE A 67 15.44 20.54 -3.42
CA ILE A 67 14.68 21.74 -3.81
C ILE A 67 15.62 22.81 -4.41
N ARG A 68 16.90 22.79 -4.02
CA ARG A 68 17.94 23.69 -4.53
C ARG A 68 18.31 23.41 -6.00
N ALA A 69 18.31 22.15 -6.45
CA ALA A 69 18.62 21.76 -7.83
C ALA A 69 17.45 22.02 -8.81
N ALA A 70 16.21 22.07 -8.32
CA ALA A 70 15.03 22.37 -9.13
C ALA A 70 14.89 23.87 -9.48
N ARG A 71 15.47 24.77 -8.67
CA ARG A 71 15.35 26.22 -8.84
C ARG A 71 16.19 26.79 -10.02
N GLY A 72 17.14 26.04 -10.56
CA GLY A 72 18.03 26.48 -11.64
C GLY A 72 17.68 25.99 -13.04
N GLN A 73 16.54 25.32 -13.21
CA GLN A 73 16.09 24.75 -14.51
C GLN A 73 14.80 25.44 -15.01
N GLY A 74 14.65 26.73 -14.71
CA GLY A 74 13.56 27.59 -15.20
C GLY A 74 14.10 28.61 -16.20
#